data_AF-A0A855G913-F1
#
_entry.id   AF-A0A855G913-F1
#
_cell.length_a   1.000
_cell.length_b   1.000
_cell.length_c   1.000
_cell.angle_alpha   90.00
_cell.angle_beta   90.00
_cell.angle_gamma   90.00
#
_symmetry.space_group_name_H-M   'P 1'
#
loop_
_entity.id
_entity.type
_entity.pdbx_description
1 polymer ?
#
loop_
_entity_poly.entity_id
_entity_poly.type
_entity_poly.pdbx_seq_one_letter_code
_entity_poly.pdbx_strand_id
1 'polypeptide(L)'
;MNMEITGNSDDGWHGWDIWDLDWYAVFNNNYLAHFTSGGTCAVPKKIRKSKINYDKLFDYFDNLDNHCKVDIIKSNLPDFTEPGAFLSRNLEERKKDYLHSFVGAATKGLFSYNIDFETNTYFLVAKPTTPLTLLELPMDVRHIIYKLPATIQPGALTISQIE
;
A
#
# COMPACT_ATOMS: atom_id res chain seq x y z
N MET A 1 -1.31 26.13 -19.92
CA MET A 1 -1.20 26.31 -18.45
C MET A 1 -0.13 25.31 -18.02
N ASN A 2 1.08 25.79 -17.79
CA ASN A 2 2.21 24.93 -17.43
C ASN A 2 2.09 24.63 -15.94
N MET A 3 1.87 23.37 -15.58
CA MET A 3 2.04 22.91 -14.19
C MET A 3 3.53 22.91 -13.89
N GLU A 4 3.98 23.90 -13.11
CA GLU A 4 5.28 23.81 -12.44
C GLU A 4 5.18 22.73 -11.37
N ILE A 5 5.85 21.60 -11.61
CA ILE A 5 6.12 20.61 -10.58
C ILE A 5 7.21 21.21 -9.69
N THR A 6 6.81 21.84 -8.60
CA THR A 6 7.73 22.30 -7.56
C THR A 6 8.17 21.10 -6.72
N GLY A 7 9.08 20.30 -7.28
CA GLY A 7 9.82 19.29 -6.53
C GLY A 7 10.77 19.99 -5.55
N ASN A 8 10.51 19.86 -4.25
CA ASN A 8 11.43 20.36 -3.22
C ASN A 8 12.70 19.50 -3.27
N SER A 9 13.83 20.13 -3.56
CA SER A 9 14.96 19.51 -4.26
C SER A 9 15.99 18.76 -3.42
N ASP A 10 15.59 18.00 -2.38
CA ASP A 10 16.58 17.34 -1.49
C ASP A 10 16.12 16.03 -0.82
N ASP A 11 14.96 15.46 -1.16
CA ASP A 11 14.44 14.25 -0.50
C ASP A 11 14.84 12.91 -1.17
N GLY A 12 15.48 12.98 -2.35
CA GLY A 12 15.93 11.82 -3.12
C GLY A 12 14.85 11.15 -3.97
N TRP A 13 13.66 11.74 -4.11
CA TRP A 13 12.51 11.14 -4.82
C TRP A 13 12.32 11.61 -6.27
N HIS A 14 13.24 12.40 -6.83
CA HIS A 14 13.10 12.92 -8.19
C HIS A 14 12.86 11.79 -9.21
N GLY A 15 11.69 11.81 -9.86
CA GLY A 15 11.28 10.84 -10.86
C GLY A 15 10.70 9.54 -10.32
N TRP A 16 10.55 9.38 -8.99
CA TRP A 16 9.89 8.24 -8.34
C TRP A 16 8.36 8.44 -8.19
N ASP A 17 7.91 9.69 -8.28
CA ASP A 17 6.52 10.15 -8.15
C ASP A 17 5.59 9.71 -9.27
N ILE A 18 6.14 9.13 -10.34
CA ILE A 18 5.43 8.53 -11.49
C ILE A 18 5.33 7.01 -11.42
N TRP A 19 5.99 6.36 -10.45
CA TRP A 19 6.01 4.90 -10.33
C TRP A 19 4.93 4.42 -9.38
N ASP A 20 4.44 3.21 -9.61
CA ASP A 20 3.60 2.54 -8.65
C ASP A 20 4.45 2.04 -7.47
N LEU A 21 4.32 2.75 -6.36
CA LEU A 21 5.02 2.48 -5.10
C LEU A 21 4.14 1.70 -4.13
N ASP A 22 4.71 0.64 -3.59
CA ASP A 22 4.22 0.00 -2.36
C ASP A 22 4.76 0.76 -1.14
N TRP A 23 3.90 1.05 -0.17
CA TRP A 23 4.30 1.70 1.08
C TRP A 23 3.60 1.08 2.30
N TYR A 24 4.20 1.31 3.48
CA TYR A 24 3.84 0.59 4.71
C TYR A 24 3.59 1.54 5.87
N ALA A 25 2.62 1.18 6.71
CA ALA A 25 2.33 1.91 7.94
C ALA A 25 1.71 1.03 9.02
N VAL A 26 1.73 1.54 10.25
CA VAL A 26 0.90 1.04 11.34
C VAL A 26 -0.48 1.66 11.23
N PHE A 27 -1.51 0.84 11.15
CA PHE A 27 -2.89 1.26 10.98
C PHE A 27 -3.83 0.35 11.76
N ASN A 28 -4.98 0.88 12.18
CA ASN A 28 -6.09 0.16 12.82
C ASN A 28 -5.67 -0.85 13.91
N ASN A 29 -5.76 -0.48 15.19
CA ASN A 29 -5.42 -1.35 16.33
C ASN A 29 -3.94 -1.83 16.38
N ASN A 30 -3.01 -1.01 15.87
CA ASN A 30 -1.57 -1.31 15.80
C ASN A 30 -1.19 -2.47 14.86
N TYR A 31 -2.07 -2.83 13.93
CA TYR A 31 -1.71 -3.75 12.86
C TYR A 31 -0.87 -3.07 11.79
N LEU A 32 -0.18 -3.88 11.00
CA LEU A 32 0.61 -3.40 9.88
C LEU A 32 -0.19 -3.46 8.59
N ALA A 33 -0.01 -2.44 7.76
CA ALA A 33 -0.71 -2.29 6.50
C ALA A 33 0.28 -1.97 5.37
N HIS A 34 -0.05 -2.53 4.22
CA HIS A 34 0.55 -2.31 2.91
C HIS A 34 -0.45 -1.54 2.04
N PHE A 35 0.06 -0.59 1.25
CA PHE A 35 -0.72 0.29 0.39
C PHE A 35 -0.02 0.42 -0.96
N THR A 36 -0.78 0.28 -2.05
CA THR A 36 -0.29 0.57 -3.40
C THR A 36 -0.64 2.01 -3.78
N SER A 37 0.32 2.75 -4.34
CA SER A 37 0.06 4.11 -4.82
C SER A 37 -0.74 4.13 -6.13
N GLY A 38 -0.80 3.02 -6.87
CA GLY A 38 -1.39 2.93 -8.19
C GLY A 38 -0.73 3.85 -9.24
N GLY A 39 0.55 4.21 -9.05
CA GLY A 39 1.24 5.20 -9.89
C GLY A 39 0.75 6.64 -9.70
N THR A 40 0.01 6.89 -8.62
CA THR A 40 -0.34 8.26 -8.20
C THR A 40 0.70 8.77 -7.19
N CYS A 41 0.81 10.08 -7.05
CA CYS A 41 1.62 10.68 -5.98
C CYS A 41 1.02 10.49 -4.57
N ALA A 42 0.11 9.52 -4.36
CA ALA A 42 -0.63 9.26 -3.13
C ALA A 42 0.21 8.58 -2.03
N VAL A 43 1.51 8.83 -1.99
CA VAL A 43 2.35 8.45 -0.85
C VAL A 43 2.42 9.63 0.12
N PRO A 44 2.08 9.45 1.40
CA PRO A 44 2.10 10.52 2.39
C PRO A 44 3.46 11.22 2.46
N LYS A 45 3.49 12.55 2.54
CA LYS A 45 4.74 13.33 2.64
C LYS A 45 5.70 12.80 3.70
N LYS A 46 5.18 12.37 4.86
CA LYS A 46 6.03 11.82 5.95
C LYS A 46 6.80 10.56 5.54
N ILE A 47 6.25 9.73 4.68
CA ILE A 47 6.92 8.54 4.14
C ILE A 47 7.96 8.98 3.10
N ARG A 48 7.59 9.94 2.25
CA ARG A 48 8.51 10.54 1.25
C ARG A 48 9.63 11.40 1.85
N LYS A 49 9.65 11.68 3.16
CA LYS A 49 10.74 12.47 3.77
C LYS A 49 12.10 11.75 3.78
N SER A 50 12.13 10.43 3.63
CA SER A 50 13.38 9.66 3.68
C SER A 50 13.30 8.45 2.75
N LYS A 51 13.96 8.54 1.59
CA LYS A 51 14.09 7.39 0.68
C LYS A 51 14.79 6.21 1.34
N ILE A 52 15.81 6.46 2.18
CA ILE A 52 16.53 5.40 2.91
C ILE A 52 15.58 4.62 3.82
N ASN A 53 14.69 5.31 4.54
CA ASN A 53 13.70 4.63 5.39
C ASN A 53 12.66 3.88 4.55
N TYR A 54 12.25 4.47 3.43
CA TYR A 54 11.35 3.80 2.49
C TYR A 54 11.95 2.50 1.96
N ASP A 55 13.15 2.55 1.38
CA ASP A 55 13.85 1.39 0.82
C ASP A 55 14.02 0.31 1.90
N LYS A 56 14.40 0.71 3.13
CA LYS A 56 14.54 -0.22 4.26
C LYS A 56 13.22 -0.88 4.66
N LEU A 57 12.10 -0.15 4.66
CA LEU A 57 10.78 -0.72 4.93
C LEU A 57 10.35 -1.66 3.81
N PHE A 58 10.55 -1.25 2.56
CA PHE A 58 10.26 -2.07 1.39
C PHE A 58 11.04 -3.38 1.42
N ASP A 59 12.36 -3.33 1.57
CA ASP A 59 13.21 -4.52 1.66
C ASP A 59 12.79 -5.43 2.82
N TYR A 60 12.48 -4.86 3.99
CA TYR A 60 12.06 -5.64 5.14
C TYR A 60 10.76 -6.41 4.87
N PHE A 61 9.70 -5.72 4.43
CA PHE A 61 8.40 -6.36 4.21
C PHE A 61 8.40 -7.24 2.96
N ASP A 62 9.19 -6.92 1.93
CA ASP A 62 9.29 -7.77 0.75
C ASP A 62 10.01 -9.10 1.04
N ASN A 63 10.94 -9.12 1.99
CA ASN A 63 11.67 -10.32 2.40
C ASN A 63 11.06 -11.09 3.59
N LEU A 64 9.88 -10.69 4.08
CA LEU A 64 9.19 -11.47 5.11
C LEU A 64 8.74 -12.84 4.58
N ASP A 65 8.90 -13.85 5.43
CA ASP A 65 8.33 -15.17 5.15
C ASP A 65 6.80 -15.12 5.16
N ASN A 66 6.19 -15.96 4.33
CA ASN A 66 4.75 -16.20 4.40
C ASN A 66 4.40 -16.95 5.68
N HIS A 67 3.45 -16.44 6.46
CA HIS A 67 3.12 -17.04 7.76
C HIS A 67 1.63 -17.20 8.04
N CYS A 68 0.74 -16.69 7.19
CA CYS A 68 -0.69 -16.80 7.42
C CYS A 68 -1.51 -17.00 6.14
N LYS A 69 -2.79 -17.38 6.33
CA LYS A 69 -3.78 -17.44 5.26
C LYS A 69 -4.32 -16.03 5.00
N VAL A 70 -4.96 -15.88 3.84
CA VAL A 70 -5.49 -14.59 3.37
C VAL A 70 -6.98 -14.68 3.09
N ASP A 71 -7.71 -13.69 3.56
CA ASP A 71 -9.10 -13.43 3.15
C ASP A 71 -9.13 -12.30 2.13
N ILE A 72 -9.73 -12.55 0.96
CA ILE A 72 -9.95 -11.54 -0.07
C ILE A 72 -11.29 -10.85 0.16
N ILE A 73 -11.31 -9.52 0.12
CA ILE A 73 -12.52 -8.72 0.27
C ILE A 73 -13.24 -8.64 -1.07
N LYS A 74 -14.05 -9.66 -1.36
CA LYS A 74 -14.74 -9.82 -2.66
C LYS A 74 -15.60 -8.61 -3.05
N SER A 75 -16.18 -7.91 -2.08
CA SER A 75 -17.00 -6.71 -2.31
C SER A 75 -16.21 -5.52 -2.84
N ASN A 76 -14.89 -5.53 -2.70
CA ASN A 76 -13.99 -4.44 -3.09
C ASN A 76 -13.16 -4.78 -4.33
N LEU A 77 -13.46 -5.88 -5.02
CA LEU A 77 -12.77 -6.24 -6.25
C LEU A 77 -13.38 -5.52 -7.44
N PRO A 78 -12.56 -5.11 -8.43
CA PRO A 78 -13.08 -4.54 -9.66
C PRO A 78 -13.84 -5.59 -10.47
N ASP A 79 -14.65 -5.12 -11.43
CA ASP A 79 -15.22 -6.00 -12.45
C ASP A 79 -14.14 -6.41 -13.46
N PHE A 80 -13.65 -7.64 -13.32
CA PHE A 80 -12.61 -8.18 -14.22
C PHE A 80 -13.11 -8.51 -15.63
N THR A 81 -14.41 -8.38 -15.90
CA THR A 81 -14.97 -8.59 -17.24
C THR A 81 -14.78 -7.38 -18.15
N GLU A 82 -14.50 -6.19 -17.59
CA GLU A 82 -14.27 -4.98 -18.36
C GLU A 82 -12.96 -5.06 -19.18
N PRO A 83 -13.02 -4.82 -20.51
CA PRO A 83 -11.83 -4.76 -21.35
C PRO A 83 -10.94 -3.55 -21.03
N GLY A 84 -9.61 -3.73 -20.98
CA GLY A 84 -8.64 -2.64 -20.97
C GLY A 84 -7.93 -2.37 -19.63
N ALA A 85 -8.43 -2.91 -18.52
CA ALA A 85 -7.82 -2.71 -17.19
C ALA A 85 -6.70 -3.71 -16.85
N PHE A 86 -6.54 -4.79 -17.64
CA PHE A 86 -5.65 -5.90 -17.31
C PHE A 86 -4.90 -6.42 -18.53
N LEU A 87 -3.65 -6.83 -18.31
CA LEU A 87 -2.75 -7.33 -19.36
C LEU A 87 -3.16 -8.72 -19.88
N SER A 88 -3.72 -9.59 -19.02
CA SER A 88 -4.18 -10.91 -19.44
C SER A 88 -5.53 -10.88 -20.16
N ARG A 89 -5.73 -11.81 -21.10
CA ARG A 89 -7.00 -12.02 -21.82
C ARG A 89 -7.94 -13.00 -21.12
N ASN A 90 -7.45 -13.77 -20.16
CA ASN A 90 -8.21 -14.78 -19.42
C ASN A 90 -8.67 -14.21 -18.07
N LEU A 91 -9.97 -14.35 -17.75
CA LEU A 91 -10.56 -13.84 -16.51
C LEU A 91 -9.84 -14.31 -15.24
N GLU A 92 -9.47 -15.59 -15.17
CA GLU A 92 -8.82 -16.15 -13.98
C GLU A 92 -7.37 -15.67 -13.83
N GLU A 93 -6.67 -15.48 -14.96
CA GLU A 93 -5.34 -14.87 -14.97
C GLU A 93 -5.42 -13.39 -14.59
N ARG A 94 -6.40 -12.62 -15.09
CA ARG A 94 -6.61 -11.21 -14.69
C ARG A 94 -6.79 -11.08 -13.18
N LYS A 95 -7.63 -11.95 -12.59
CA LYS A 95 -7.84 -11.98 -11.14
C LYS A 95 -6.54 -12.30 -10.41
N LYS A 96 -5.81 -13.33 -10.88
CA LYS A 96 -4.54 -13.74 -10.27
C LYS A 96 -3.50 -12.64 -10.34
N ASP A 97 -3.35 -11.99 -11.49
CA ASP A 97 -2.40 -10.91 -11.73
C ASP A 97 -2.72 -9.70 -10.84
N TYR A 98 -3.98 -9.27 -10.82
CA TYR A 98 -4.43 -8.18 -9.94
C TYR A 98 -4.17 -8.50 -8.46
N LEU A 99 -4.51 -9.72 -8.02
CA LEU A 99 -4.41 -10.09 -6.61
C LEU A 99 -2.98 -10.41 -6.15
N HIS A 100 -2.00 -10.52 -7.06
CA HIS A 100 -0.68 -11.06 -6.76
C HIS A 100 0.03 -10.32 -5.61
N SER A 101 0.21 -9.00 -5.73
CA SER A 101 0.87 -8.19 -4.69
C SER A 101 0.05 -8.11 -3.42
N PHE A 102 -1.28 -7.95 -3.52
CA PHE A 102 -2.16 -7.85 -2.35
C PHE A 102 -2.18 -9.13 -1.51
N VAL A 103 -2.24 -10.28 -2.17
CA VAL A 103 -2.16 -11.58 -1.50
C VAL A 103 -0.76 -11.80 -0.93
N GLY A 104 0.30 -11.45 -1.67
CA GLY A 104 1.69 -11.56 -1.20
C GLY A 104 1.96 -10.74 0.06
N ALA A 105 1.47 -9.50 0.14
CA ALA A 105 1.55 -8.69 1.35
C ALA A 105 0.72 -9.29 2.50
N ALA A 106 -0.49 -9.78 2.19
CA ALA A 106 -1.37 -10.34 3.20
C ALA A 106 -0.91 -11.70 3.75
N THR A 107 -0.26 -12.56 2.97
CA THR A 107 0.32 -13.82 3.49
C THR A 107 1.43 -13.58 4.49
N LYS A 108 2.10 -12.43 4.39
CA LYS A 108 3.12 -11.92 5.32
C LYS A 108 2.51 -11.13 6.49
N GLY A 109 1.20 -11.22 6.72
CA GLY A 109 0.56 -10.60 7.90
C GLY A 109 0.18 -9.13 7.75
N LEU A 110 0.19 -8.56 6.54
CA LEU A 110 -0.13 -7.15 6.30
C LEU A 110 -1.57 -6.99 5.78
N PHE A 111 -2.33 -6.04 6.30
CA PHE A 111 -3.57 -5.63 5.62
C PHE A 111 -3.20 -4.90 4.33
N SER A 112 -3.70 -5.36 3.19
CA SER A 112 -3.29 -4.83 1.89
C SER A 112 -4.40 -4.02 1.23
N TYR A 113 -4.11 -2.75 0.97
CA TYR A 113 -5.04 -1.78 0.41
C TYR A 113 -4.63 -1.38 -1.00
N ASN A 114 -5.64 -1.12 -1.84
CA ASN A 114 -5.47 -0.47 -3.12
C ASN A 114 -6.10 0.94 -3.07
N ILE A 115 -5.78 1.78 -4.04
CA ILE A 115 -6.33 3.12 -4.19
C ILE A 115 -7.38 3.17 -5.30
N ASP A 116 -8.48 3.87 -5.03
CA ASP A 116 -9.44 4.31 -6.02
C ASP A 116 -8.98 5.68 -6.56
N PHE A 117 -8.69 5.75 -7.85
CA PHE A 117 -8.19 6.94 -8.53
C PHE A 117 -9.22 8.07 -8.63
N GLU A 118 -10.50 7.74 -8.69
CA GLU A 118 -11.56 8.75 -8.84
C GLU A 118 -11.78 9.47 -7.53
N THR A 119 -11.76 8.73 -6.43
CA THR A 119 -12.03 9.27 -5.10
C THR A 119 -10.76 9.58 -4.30
N ASN A 120 -9.59 9.13 -4.75
CA ASN A 120 -8.34 9.13 -4.00
C ASN A 120 -8.48 8.48 -2.62
N THR A 121 -9.26 7.39 -2.55
CA THR A 121 -9.48 6.64 -1.32
C THR A 121 -8.83 5.27 -1.34
N TYR A 122 -8.27 4.87 -0.21
CA TYR A 122 -7.76 3.51 -0.02
C TYR A 122 -8.87 2.56 0.43
N PHE A 123 -8.98 1.42 -0.23
CA PHE A 123 -9.90 0.33 0.10
C PHE A 123 -9.16 -0.98 0.31
N LEU A 124 -9.66 -1.81 1.24
CA LEU A 124 -9.03 -3.07 1.60
C LEU A 124 -9.28 -4.13 0.53
N VAL A 125 -8.23 -4.77 0.02
CA VAL A 125 -8.32 -5.85 -0.98
C VAL A 125 -8.11 -7.22 -0.33
N ALA A 126 -7.10 -7.33 0.53
CA ALA A 126 -6.73 -8.59 1.16
C ALA A 126 -6.38 -8.36 2.63
N LYS A 127 -6.77 -9.28 3.51
CA LYS A 127 -6.41 -9.25 4.93
C LYS A 127 -5.80 -10.57 5.39
N PRO A 128 -4.84 -10.52 6.32
CA PRO A 128 -4.27 -11.71 6.95
C PRO A 128 -5.24 -12.33 7.95
N THR A 129 -5.23 -13.66 8.08
CA THR A 129 -5.90 -14.34 9.20
C THR A 129 -5.15 -14.17 10.52
N THR A 130 -3.84 -13.90 10.44
CA THR A 130 -2.96 -13.68 11.60
C THR A 130 -2.12 -12.43 11.33
N PRO A 131 -2.66 -11.24 11.66
CA PRO A 131 -2.00 -9.99 11.34
C PRO A 131 -0.73 -9.76 12.16
N LEU A 132 0.28 -9.18 11.53
CA LEU A 132 1.44 -8.65 12.24
C LEU A 132 1.07 -7.37 12.99
N THR A 133 1.71 -7.20 14.13
CA THR A 133 1.62 -6.02 14.99
C THR A 133 2.95 -5.28 15.04
N LEU A 134 2.89 -4.01 15.45
CA LEU A 134 4.08 -3.19 15.69
C LEU A 134 5.09 -3.84 16.67
N LEU A 135 4.61 -4.65 17.61
CA LEU A 135 5.45 -5.29 18.62
C LEU A 135 6.28 -6.46 18.10
N GLU A 136 5.91 -7.01 16.95
CA GLU A 136 6.62 -8.10 16.28
C GLU A 136 7.73 -7.58 15.36
N LEU A 137 7.76 -6.28 15.07
CA LEU A 137 8.80 -5.67 14.25
C LEU A 137 10.13 -5.56 15.01
N PRO A 138 11.28 -5.82 14.34
CA PRO A 138 12.59 -5.44 14.80
C PRO A 138 12.64 -3.96 15.18
N MET A 139 13.50 -3.62 16.16
CA MET A 139 13.53 -2.28 16.76
C MET A 139 13.81 -1.18 15.73
N ASP A 140 14.69 -1.45 14.78
CA ASP A 140 15.08 -0.51 13.73
C ASP A 140 13.96 -0.24 12.72
N VAL A 141 13.19 -1.26 12.32
CA VAL A 141 11.99 -1.13 11.47
C VAL A 141 10.89 -0.40 12.24
N ARG A 142 10.67 -0.78 13.51
CA ARG A 142 9.68 -0.16 14.40
C ARG A 142 9.90 1.35 14.59
N HIS A 143 11.16 1.79 14.58
CA HIS A 143 11.48 3.20 14.81
C HIS A 143 11.21 4.09 13.58
N ILE A 144 11.22 3.51 12.37
CA ILE A 144 11.05 4.26 11.13
C ILE A 144 9.65 4.14 10.52
N ILE A 145 8.90 3.08 10.86
CA ILE A 145 7.55 2.88 10.32
C ILE A 145 6.58 3.95 10.81
N TYR A 146 5.85 4.56 9.87
CA TYR A 146 4.88 5.61 10.21
C TYR A 146 3.62 5.02 10.82
N LYS A 147 3.06 5.70 11.84
CA LYS A 147 1.77 5.36 12.43
C LYS A 147 0.70 6.33 11.94
N LEU A 148 -0.30 5.78 11.27
CA LEU A 148 -1.45 6.55 10.80
C LEU A 148 -2.30 7.04 11.98
N PRO A 149 -2.85 8.28 11.91
CA PRO A 149 -3.76 8.81 12.92
C PRO A 149 -4.98 7.90 13.19
N ALA A 150 -5.37 7.80 14.46
CA ALA A 150 -6.51 6.98 14.89
C ALA A 150 -7.88 7.50 14.41
N THR A 151 -7.94 8.74 13.93
CA THR A 151 -9.16 9.39 13.40
C THR A 151 -9.52 8.92 11.99
N ILE A 152 -8.65 8.14 11.35
CA ILE A 152 -8.86 7.61 10.02
C ILE A 152 -9.72 6.34 10.12
N GLN A 153 -10.94 6.38 9.58
CA GLN A 153 -11.88 5.26 9.63
C GLN A 153 -11.50 4.17 8.61
N PRO A 154 -11.50 2.87 8.98
CA PRO A 154 -11.23 1.81 8.03
C PRO A 154 -12.26 1.78 6.89
N GLY A 155 -11.80 1.70 5.64
CA GLY A 155 -12.66 1.32 4.50
C GLY A 155 -12.82 2.33 3.36
N ALA A 156 -12.32 3.56 3.48
CA ALA A 156 -12.18 4.51 2.37
C ALA A 156 -11.28 5.68 2.81
N LEU A 157 -9.97 5.45 2.93
CA LEU A 157 -9.06 6.48 3.47
C LEU A 157 -8.72 7.48 2.37
N THR A 158 -9.18 8.73 2.47
CA THR A 158 -8.69 9.75 1.53
C THR A 158 -7.24 10.08 1.82
N ILE A 159 -6.46 10.46 0.80
CA ILE A 159 -5.08 10.94 0.98
C ILE A 159 -5.01 12.08 2.02
N SER A 160 -6.00 12.99 2.01
CA SER A 160 -6.06 14.13 2.94
C SER A 160 -6.26 13.73 4.39
N GLN A 161 -6.80 12.55 4.67
CA GLN A 161 -6.94 12.04 6.03
C GLN A 161 -5.62 11.47 6.57
N ILE A 162 -4.71 11.09 5.67
CA ILE A 162 -3.42 10.49 5.99
C ILE A 162 -2.32 11.55 6.28
N GLU A 163 -2.45 12.75 5.69
CA GLU A 163 -1.55 13.91 5.92
C GLU A 163 -1.94 14.76 7.14
#